data_AF-A0A3B8Q6K9-F1
#
_entry.id   AF-A0A3B8Q6K9-F1
#
_cell.length_a   1.000
_cell.length_b   1.000
_cell.length_c   1.000
_cell.angle_alpha   90.00
_cell.angle_beta   90.00
_cell.angle_gamma   90.00
#
_symmetry.space_group_name_H-M   'P 1'
#
loop_
_entity.id
_entity.type
_entity.pdbx_description
1 polymer ?
#
loop_
_entity_poly.entity_id
_entity_poly.type
_entity_poly.pdbx_seq_one_letter_code
_entity_poly.pdbx_strand_id
1 'polypeptide(L)'
;MKHLCPACQFCNIPLPGRLVGAASGTGLSPGQLEAARELMQFETERRNDENRRVENNYKFDYEPQFFPWCSAFTPSKEQIAEATRQLMLGDTTKLLELEATGLDVIIDAPNGKVKPVYALCARKNPNGECGLFQTREVASDL
;
A
#
# COMPACT_ATOMS: atom_id res chain seq x y z
N MET A 1 14.48 -12.71 4.21
CA MET A 1 14.76 -11.95 2.97
C MET A 1 13.46 -11.33 2.48
N LYS A 2 13.43 -10.03 2.14
CA LYS A 2 12.23 -9.39 1.60
C LYS A 2 12.31 -9.43 0.08
N HIS A 3 11.44 -10.25 -0.50
CA HIS A 3 11.31 -10.52 -1.92
C HIS A 3 10.46 -9.41 -2.59
N LEU A 4 11.00 -8.69 -3.58
CA LEU A 4 10.31 -7.60 -4.29
C LEU A 4 10.00 -7.98 -5.74
N CYS A 5 8.77 -7.69 -6.20
CA CYS A 5 8.31 -7.98 -7.54
C CYS A 5 8.28 -6.69 -8.40
N PRO A 6 8.94 -6.63 -9.56
CA PRO A 6 8.99 -5.45 -10.40
C PRO A 6 7.70 -5.21 -11.22
N ALA A 7 6.84 -6.23 -11.38
CA ALA A 7 5.50 -6.05 -11.96
C ALA A 7 4.53 -5.31 -11.03
N CYS A 8 4.87 -5.18 -9.75
CA CYS A 8 4.06 -4.48 -8.76
C CYS A 8 4.18 -2.96 -8.86
N GLN A 9 5.02 -2.43 -9.77
CA GLN A 9 5.30 -1.01 -10.03
C GLN A 9 5.73 -0.17 -8.80
N PHE A 10 5.73 -0.74 -7.60
CA PHE A 10 6.23 -0.09 -6.40
C PHE A 10 7.67 -0.50 -6.14
N CYS A 11 8.56 0.44 -6.42
CA CYS A 11 9.83 0.53 -5.73
C CYS A 11 9.55 0.58 -4.22
N ASN A 12 10.27 -0.24 -3.47
CA ASN A 12 10.44 -0.10 -2.03
C ASN A 12 10.58 1.40 -1.72
N ILE A 13 9.54 2.03 -1.14
CA ILE A 13 9.71 3.36 -0.58
C ILE A 13 10.78 3.12 0.48
N PRO A 14 12.00 3.66 0.33
CA PRO A 14 12.96 3.55 1.40
C PRO A 14 12.24 4.09 2.62
N LEU A 15 12.26 3.31 3.70
CA LEU A 15 11.85 3.78 5.02
C LEU A 15 12.20 5.26 5.12
N PRO A 16 11.31 6.15 5.57
CA PRO A 16 11.71 7.52 5.91
C PRO A 16 12.60 7.53 7.17
N GLY A 17 13.63 6.67 7.21
CA GLY A 17 14.84 6.82 8.00
C GLY A 17 15.83 7.71 7.26
N ARG A 18 15.36 8.86 6.77
CA ARG A 18 16.24 9.99 6.49
C ARG A 18 15.42 11.25 6.60
N LEU A 19 15.11 11.61 7.85
CA LEU A 19 15.10 13.02 8.19
C LEU A 19 16.40 13.60 7.62
N VAL A 20 16.20 14.46 6.64
CA VAL A 20 17.21 15.32 6.04
C VAL A 20 18.00 15.97 7.17
N GLY A 21 19.34 15.83 7.15
CA GLY A 21 20.22 16.76 7.88
C GLY A 21 21.15 16.22 8.98
N ALA A 22 21.66 14.98 8.92
CA ALA A 22 22.90 14.65 9.64
C ALA A 22 24.17 15.08 8.86
N ALA A 23 24.02 15.98 7.88
CA ALA A 23 25.11 16.68 7.25
C ALA A 23 24.94 18.16 7.58
N SER A 24 25.88 18.70 8.37
CA SER A 24 26.08 20.12 8.69
C SER A 24 25.47 20.62 10.01
N GLY A 25 26.15 20.33 11.13
CA GLY A 25 26.71 21.42 11.95
C GLY A 25 25.84 22.19 12.94
N THR A 26 24.54 21.95 13.10
CA THR A 26 23.75 22.58 14.18
C THR A 26 22.84 21.57 14.87
N GLY A 27 23.06 21.35 16.16
CA GLY A 27 22.23 20.46 16.98
C GLY A 27 20.77 20.88 16.91
N LEU A 28 19.88 19.91 16.65
CA LEU A 28 18.44 20.10 16.70
C LEU A 28 18.05 20.68 18.06
N SER A 29 17.12 21.64 18.07
CA SER A 29 16.58 22.16 19.31
C SER A 29 15.81 21.06 20.05
N PRO A 30 15.65 21.14 21.39
CA PRO A 30 14.87 20.16 22.15
C PRO A 30 13.47 19.90 21.58
N GLY A 31 12.76 20.96 21.13
CA GLY A 31 11.44 20.81 20.51
C GLY A 31 11.47 20.14 19.13
N GLN A 32 12.54 20.31 18.35
CA GLN A 32 12.70 19.59 17.08
C GLN A 32 12.99 18.10 17.29
N LEU A 33 13.76 17.76 18.34
CA LEU A 33 14.01 16.38 18.73
C LEU A 33 12.74 15.68 19.23
N GLU A 34 11.89 16.40 19.98
CA GLU A 34 10.61 15.89 20.47
C GLU A 34 9.63 15.62 19.32
N ALA A 35 9.44 16.57 18.41
CA ALA A 35 8.60 16.38 17.22
C ALA A 35 9.09 15.21 16.33
N ALA A 36 10.41 15.03 16.18
CA ALA A 36 10.98 13.90 15.46
C ALA A 36 10.68 12.55 16.14
N ARG A 37 10.68 12.51 17.49
CA ARG A 37 10.33 11.31 18.25
C ARG A 37 8.84 10.99 18.15
N GLU A 38 7.97 11.99 18.26
CA GLU A 38 6.52 11.83 18.09
C GLU A 38 6.18 11.28 16.71
N LEU A 39 6.81 11.81 15.66
CA LEU A 39 6.63 11.30 14.30
C LEU A 39 7.08 9.85 14.17
N MET A 40 8.26 9.49 14.71
CA MET A 40 8.73 8.09 14.69
C MET A 40 7.79 7.15 15.46
N GLN A 41 7.25 7.59 16.60
CA GLN A 41 6.29 6.79 17.37
C GLN A 41 5.02 6.56 16.57
N PHE A 42 4.46 7.62 15.99
CA PHE A 42 3.27 7.52 15.14
C PHE A 42 3.48 6.60 13.93
N GLU A 43 4.62 6.71 13.24
CA GLU A 43 4.94 5.81 12.13
C GLU A 43 5.10 4.35 12.57
N THR A 44 5.68 4.13 13.76
CA THR A 44 5.83 2.79 14.34
C THR A 44 4.48 2.18 14.68
N GLU A 45 3.58 2.95 15.30
CA GLU A 45 2.22 2.53 15.60
C GLU A 45 1.44 2.17 14.33
N ARG A 46 1.52 3.02 13.29
CA ARG A 46 0.87 2.73 12.00
C ARG A 46 1.41 1.46 11.34
N ARG A 47 2.73 1.25 11.38
CA ARG A 47 3.34 0.01 10.87
C ARG A 47 2.82 -1.21 11.63
N ASN A 48 2.75 -1.13 12.96
CA ASN A 48 2.26 -2.24 13.78
C ASN A 48 0.78 -2.53 13.50
N ASP A 49 -0.05 -1.51 13.30
CA ASP A 49 -1.45 -1.70 12.91
C ASP A 49 -1.58 -2.36 11.53
N GLU A 50 -0.84 -1.89 10.53
CA GLU A 50 -0.83 -2.52 9.20
C GLU A 50 -0.34 -3.97 9.27
N ASN A 51 0.74 -4.26 10.02
CA ASN A 51 1.24 -5.63 10.22
C ASN A 51 0.14 -6.53 10.79
N ARG A 52 -0.53 -6.09 11.85
CA ARG A 52 -1.63 -6.82 12.48
C ARG A 52 -2.78 -7.06 11.51
N ARG A 53 -3.13 -6.09 10.66
CA ARG A 53 -4.13 -6.26 9.60
C ARG A 53 -3.68 -7.26 8.53
N VAL A 54 -2.39 -7.32 8.22
CA VAL A 54 -1.83 -8.34 7.33
C VAL A 54 -2.07 -9.73 7.91
N GLU A 55 -1.64 -9.95 9.15
CA GLU A 55 -1.73 -11.22 9.88
C GLU A 55 -3.18 -11.71 10.03
N ASN A 56 -4.12 -10.79 10.27
CA ASN A 56 -5.55 -11.11 10.41
C ASN A 56 -6.32 -11.18 9.08
N ASN A 57 -5.60 -11.22 7.95
CA ASN A 57 -6.18 -11.28 6.61
C ASN A 57 -7.21 -10.16 6.28
N TYR A 58 -7.03 -8.97 6.88
CA TYR A 58 -7.92 -7.82 6.69
C TYR A 58 -7.86 -7.25 5.26
N LYS A 59 -8.98 -6.77 4.71
CA LYS A 59 -9.03 -6.09 3.40
C LYS A 59 -8.60 -4.63 3.54
N PHE A 60 -7.62 -4.18 2.76
CA PHE A 60 -7.14 -2.80 2.80
C PHE A 60 -8.00 -1.91 1.90
N ASP A 61 -8.84 -1.06 2.49
CA ASP A 61 -9.68 -0.07 1.80
C ASP A 61 -9.00 1.30 1.65
N TYR A 62 -7.77 1.41 2.15
CA TYR A 62 -6.85 2.52 1.98
C TYR A 62 -5.50 2.01 1.45
N GLU A 63 -4.73 2.89 0.82
CA GLU A 63 -3.40 2.55 0.31
C GLU A 63 -2.45 2.25 1.48
N PRO A 64 -1.92 1.02 1.60
CA PRO A 64 -1.03 0.66 2.71
C PRO A 64 0.32 1.37 2.57
N GLN A 65 0.85 1.86 3.68
CA GLN A 65 2.08 2.65 3.67
C GLN A 65 3.34 1.79 3.84
N PHE A 66 3.28 0.73 4.66
CA PHE A 66 4.46 -0.03 5.07
C PHE A 66 4.61 -1.36 4.33
N PHE A 67 3.61 -1.73 3.53
CA PHE A 67 3.62 -2.96 2.74
C PHE A 67 3.49 -2.69 1.24
N PRO A 68 4.30 -3.36 0.41
CA PRO A 68 4.14 -3.29 -1.03
C PRO A 68 2.82 -3.96 -1.44
N TRP A 69 2.05 -3.22 -2.24
CA TRP A 69 0.81 -3.68 -2.85
C TRP A 69 1.01 -3.90 -4.34
N CYS A 70 0.15 -4.71 -4.93
CA CYS A 70 0.27 -5.22 -6.29
C CYS A 70 -0.77 -4.56 -7.18
N SER A 71 -0.35 -3.59 -7.98
CA SER A 71 -1.27 -2.79 -8.78
C SER A 71 -2.06 -3.56 -9.81
N ALA A 72 -1.50 -4.61 -10.40
CA ALA A 72 -2.23 -5.50 -11.30
C ALA A 72 -3.46 -6.19 -10.66
N PHE A 73 -3.50 -6.30 -9.32
CA PHE A 73 -4.61 -6.89 -8.57
C PHE A 73 -5.43 -5.85 -7.80
N THR A 74 -5.23 -4.57 -8.07
CA THR A 74 -5.99 -3.47 -7.49
C THR A 74 -6.66 -2.70 -8.64
N PRO A 75 -7.96 -2.34 -8.54
CA PRO A 75 -8.58 -1.48 -9.53
C PRO A 75 -7.82 -0.15 -9.72
N SER A 76 -7.62 0.26 -10.97
CA SER A 76 -7.10 1.58 -11.32
C SER A 76 -8.07 2.70 -10.91
N LYS A 77 -7.57 3.94 -10.83
CA LYS A 77 -8.39 5.11 -10.49
C LYS A 77 -9.52 5.32 -11.51
N GLU A 78 -9.23 5.09 -12.79
CA GLU A 78 -10.18 5.19 -13.89
C GLU A 78 -11.29 4.14 -13.76
N GLN A 79 -10.93 2.89 -13.43
CA GLN A 79 -11.91 1.83 -13.17
C GLN A 79 -12.83 2.16 -11.98
N ILE A 80 -12.28 2.73 -10.90
CA ILE A 80 -13.06 3.14 -9.73
C ILE A 80 -13.99 4.31 -10.06
N ALA A 81 -13.51 5.29 -10.82
CA ALA A 81 -14.32 6.43 -11.26
C ALA A 81 -15.47 5.97 -12.16
N GLU A 82 -15.20 5.06 -13.10
CA GLU A 82 -16.23 4.45 -13.95
C GLU A 82 -17.27 3.69 -13.13
N ALA A 83 -16.82 2.81 -12.24
CA ALA A 83 -17.72 2.02 -11.39
C ALA A 83 -18.59 2.92 -10.51
N THR A 84 -18.02 3.98 -9.95
CA THR A 84 -18.76 4.97 -9.16
C THR A 84 -19.83 5.66 -10.01
N ARG A 85 -19.49 6.08 -11.24
CA ARG A 85 -20.42 6.75 -12.14
C ARG A 85 -21.60 5.86 -12.53
N GLN A 86 -21.33 4.61 -12.90
CA GLN A 86 -22.36 3.64 -13.27
C GLN A 86 -23.28 3.33 -12.08
N LEU A 87 -22.70 3.13 -10.90
CA LEU A 87 -23.46 2.87 -9.68
C LEU A 87 -24.44 4.01 -9.36
N MET A 88 -24.03 5.27 -9.55
CA MET A 88 -24.92 6.44 -9.38
C MET A 88 -26.10 6.45 -10.37
N LEU A 89 -25.97 5.78 -11.52
CA LEU A 89 -27.03 5.63 -12.51
C LEU A 89 -27.87 4.35 -12.31
N GLY A 90 -27.59 3.56 -11.26
CA GLY A 90 -28.21 2.26 -11.03
C GLY A 90 -27.67 1.13 -11.92
N ASP A 91 -26.59 1.38 -12.66
CA ASP A 91 -25.91 0.40 -13.50
C ASP A 91 -24.78 -0.28 -12.70
N THR A 92 -24.77 -1.62 -12.69
CA THR A 92 -23.80 -2.44 -11.95
C THR A 92 -22.82 -3.17 -12.87
N THR A 93 -22.88 -2.94 -14.18
CA THR A 93 -22.07 -3.63 -15.19
C THR A 93 -20.59 -3.57 -14.86
N LYS A 94 -20.05 -2.38 -14.54
CA LYS A 94 -18.63 -2.25 -14.21
C LYS A 94 -18.23 -2.97 -12.93
N LEU A 95 -19.11 -3.04 -11.93
CA LEU A 95 -18.84 -3.76 -10.68
C LEU A 95 -18.70 -5.27 -10.97
N LEU A 96 -19.58 -5.82 -11.80
CA LEU A 96 -19.54 -7.21 -12.22
C LEU A 96 -18.29 -7.52 -13.07
N GLU A 97 -17.88 -6.61 -13.95
CA GLU A 97 -16.61 -6.75 -14.69
C GLU A 97 -15.40 -6.81 -13.75
N LEU A 98 -15.33 -5.92 -12.75
CA LEU A 98 -14.23 -5.89 -11.79
C LEU A 98 -14.19 -7.19 -10.99
N GLU A 99 -15.34 -7.65 -10.49
CA GLU A 99 -15.45 -8.94 -9.79
C GLU A 99 -15.00 -10.11 -10.69
N ALA A 100 -15.44 -10.16 -11.95
CA ALA A 100 -15.05 -11.20 -12.90
C ALA A 100 -13.54 -11.22 -13.19
N THR A 101 -12.86 -10.08 -13.10
CA THR A 101 -11.40 -9.98 -13.23
C THR A 101 -10.64 -10.24 -11.92
N GLY A 102 -11.35 -10.54 -10.83
CA GLY A 102 -10.76 -10.77 -9.50
C GLY A 102 -10.26 -9.48 -8.82
N LEU A 103 -10.77 -8.32 -9.24
CA LEU A 103 -10.47 -7.02 -8.68
C LEU A 103 -11.53 -6.63 -7.65
N ASP A 104 -11.13 -6.64 -6.38
CA ASP A 104 -12.02 -6.38 -5.24
C ASP A 104 -12.31 -4.87 -5.07
N VAL A 105 -13.56 -4.55 -4.74
CA VAL A 105 -14.02 -3.19 -4.41
C VAL A 105 -14.93 -3.18 -3.18
N ILE A 106 -15.08 -2.02 -2.55
CA ILE A 106 -16.06 -1.75 -1.49
C ILE A 106 -17.06 -0.72 -2.00
N ILE A 107 -18.34 -1.01 -1.83
CA ILE A 107 -19.43 -0.08 -2.13
C ILE A 107 -19.75 0.71 -0.86
N ASP A 108 -19.41 2.00 -0.88
CA ASP A 108 -19.74 2.96 0.16
C ASP A 108 -21.08 3.62 -0.20
N ALA A 109 -22.17 2.88 0.02
CA ALA A 109 -23.53 3.29 -0.34
C ALA A 109 -23.95 4.65 0.27
N PRO A 110 -23.66 4.98 1.55
CA PRO A 110 -23.99 6.29 2.12
C PRO A 110 -23.34 7.46 1.39
N ASN A 111 -22.13 7.26 0.85
CA ASN A 111 -21.39 8.30 0.13
C ASN A 111 -21.54 8.20 -1.39
N GLY A 112 -22.28 7.20 -1.89
CA GLY A 112 -22.43 6.92 -3.32
C GLY A 112 -21.10 6.65 -4.03
N LYS A 113 -20.13 6.03 -3.34
CA LYS A 113 -18.76 5.84 -3.87
C LYS A 113 -18.38 4.37 -3.94
N VAL A 114 -17.51 4.06 -4.90
CA VAL A 114 -16.79 2.79 -4.94
C VAL A 114 -15.35 3.04 -4.49
N LYS A 115 -14.81 2.17 -3.63
CA LYS A 115 -13.41 2.23 -3.17
C LYS A 115 -12.67 0.97 -3.61
N PRO A 116 -11.39 1.07 -4.04
CA PRO A 116 -10.60 -0.10 -4.33
C PRO A 116 -10.25 -0.85 -3.05
N VAL A 117 -10.15 -2.18 -3.15
CA VAL A 117 -9.43 -2.96 -2.15
C VAL A 117 -8.02 -3.18 -2.66
N TYR A 118 -7.03 -2.71 -1.89
CA TYR A 118 -5.63 -2.81 -2.25
C TYR A 118 -5.10 -4.22 -1.97
N ALA A 119 -4.58 -4.86 -3.02
CA ALA A 119 -4.05 -6.20 -2.93
C ALA A 119 -2.59 -6.22 -2.47
N LEU A 120 -2.30 -6.91 -1.36
CA LEU A 120 -0.91 -7.07 -0.89
C LEU A 120 -0.15 -8.10 -1.72
N CYS A 121 1.10 -7.78 -2.06
CA CYS A 121 1.91 -8.67 -2.87
C CYS A 121 2.25 -9.98 -2.18
N ALA A 122 2.51 -9.94 -0.86
CA ALA A 122 2.74 -11.15 -0.07
C ALA A 122 1.53 -12.11 -0.08
N ARG A 123 0.31 -11.61 -0.34
CA ARG A 123 -0.90 -12.45 -0.41
C ARG A 123 -1.19 -12.95 -1.83
N LYS A 124 -1.00 -12.09 -2.85
CA LYS A 124 -1.29 -12.45 -4.25
C LYS A 124 -0.15 -13.26 -4.88
N ASN A 125 1.06 -13.16 -4.37
CA ASN A 125 2.22 -13.94 -4.83
C ASN A 125 3.07 -14.37 -3.62
N PRO A 126 2.55 -15.29 -2.77
CA PRO A 126 3.21 -15.68 -1.52
C PRO A 126 4.56 -16.37 -1.74
N ASN A 127 4.71 -17.08 -2.86
CA ASN A 127 5.92 -17.82 -3.18
C ASN A 127 6.95 -16.97 -3.96
N GLY A 128 6.58 -15.75 -4.39
CA GLY A 128 7.44 -14.93 -5.24
C GLY A 128 7.67 -15.51 -6.64
N GLU A 129 6.88 -16.50 -7.06
CA GLU A 129 7.02 -17.22 -8.34
C GLU A 129 6.45 -16.43 -9.53
N CYS A 130 6.69 -15.12 -9.58
CA CYS A 130 6.35 -14.34 -10.75
C CYS A 130 7.49 -14.49 -11.77
N GLY A 131 7.20 -14.80 -13.03
CA GLY A 131 8.21 -14.88 -14.10
C GLY A 131 8.93 -13.54 -14.37
N LEU A 132 8.44 -12.45 -13.77
CA LEU A 132 9.07 -11.13 -13.76
C LEU A 132 9.71 -10.82 -12.40
N PHE A 133 9.58 -11.67 -11.38
CA PHE A 133 10.19 -11.51 -10.06
C PHE A 133 11.71 -11.54 -10.20
N GLN A 134 12.36 -10.39 -10.02
CA GLN A 134 13.79 -10.36 -9.83
C GLN A 134 14.07 -10.32 -8.34
N THR A 135 14.67 -11.39 -7.81
CA THR A 135 15.36 -11.35 -6.53
C THR A 135 16.41 -10.26 -6.61
N ARG A 136 16.10 -9.07 -6.09
CA ARG A 136 17.12 -8.07 -5.83
C ARG A 136 17.86 -8.56 -4.59
N GLU A 137 19.05 -9.12 -4.78
CA GLU A 137 19.96 -9.37 -3.67
C GLU A 137 20.17 -8.04 -2.94
N VAL A 138 19.63 -7.95 -1.72
CA VAL A 138 20.00 -6.86 -0.83
C VAL A 138 21.40 -7.22 -0.37
N ALA A 139 22.41 -6.46 -0.82
CA ALA A 139 23.75 -6.55 -0.28
C ALA A 139 23.62 -6.58 1.25
N SER A 140 24.01 -7.70 1.83
CA SER A 140 24.07 -7.85 3.27
C SER A 140 25.31 -7.07 3.71
N ASP A 141 25.14 -5.78 3.92
CA ASP A 141 26.17 -4.97 4.56
C ASP A 141 26.24 -5.43 6.02
N LEU A 142 27.19 -6.33 6.26
CA LEU A 142 27.81 -6.60 7.56
C LEU A 142 28.63 -5.39 8.01
#